data_AF-A0AAD5KDU2-F1
#
_entry.id   AF-A0AAD5KDU2-F1
#
_cell.length_a   1.000
_cell.length_b   1.000
_cell.length_c   1.000
_cell.angle_alpha   90.00
_cell.angle_beta   90.00
_cell.angle_gamma   90.00
#
_symmetry.space_group_name_H-M   'P 1'
#
loop_
_entity.id
_entity.type
_entity.pdbx_description
1 polymer ?
#
loop_
_entity_poly.entity_id
_entity_poly.type
_entity_poly.pdbx_seq_one_letter_code
_entity_poly.pdbx_strand_id
1 'polypeptide(L)'
;MKEIIESINAVIWSNALIFLCLAAGVATAIAMGGPGAIFWMWLIAFLGASSAFIESTLGQIYKELNNGQFRGGPAYYIEKGLGIKWYAMVFAFATILSTVLFLPGVQSNSIALSMNNAFDIPVHYSGIIITVALGLIIIGGVKRISKVAEIVVLLWHLLIF
;
A
#
# COMPACT_ATOMS: atom_id res chain seq x y z
N MET A 1 12.48 -9.39 21.94
CA MET A 1 11.30 -8.60 21.51
C MET A 1 11.69 -7.18 21.11
N LYS A 2 12.48 -6.44 21.92
CA LYS A 2 12.99 -5.11 21.56
C LYS A 2 13.89 -5.10 20.31
N GLU A 3 14.83 -6.05 20.17
CA GLU A 3 15.66 -6.17 18.95
C GLU A 3 14.87 -6.45 17.68
N ILE A 4 13.82 -7.28 17.76
CA ILE A 4 12.94 -7.56 16.61
C ILE A 4 12.19 -6.28 16.23
N ILE A 5 11.66 -5.56 17.22
CA ILE A 5 10.99 -4.27 16.99
C ILE A 5 11.95 -3.25 16.41
N GLU A 6 13.19 -3.14 16.91
CA GLU A 6 14.20 -2.23 16.37
C GLU A 6 14.66 -2.62 14.96
N SER A 7 14.81 -3.91 14.66
CA SER A 7 15.12 -4.37 13.30
C SER A 7 13.99 -4.06 12.32
N ILE A 8 12.74 -4.24 12.74
CA ILE A 8 11.55 -3.87 11.95
C ILE A 8 11.48 -2.35 11.79
N ASN A 9 11.78 -1.59 12.84
CA ASN A 9 11.76 -0.13 12.79
C ASN A 9 12.89 0.42 11.91
N ALA A 10 14.08 -0.20 11.93
CA ALA A 10 15.20 0.14 11.06
C ALA A 10 14.89 -0.19 9.58
N VAL A 11 14.13 -1.25 9.31
CA VAL A 11 13.65 -1.61 7.97
C VAL A 11 12.55 -0.67 7.50
N ILE A 12 11.58 -0.33 8.35
CA ILE A 12 10.46 0.57 8.04
C ILE A 12 10.91 2.02 7.86
N TRP A 13 11.86 2.51 8.66
CA TRP A 13 12.39 3.88 8.61
C TRP A 13 13.69 4.01 7.80
N SER A 14 14.03 3.01 6.99
CA SER A 14 15.23 3.08 6.16
C SER A 14 15.13 4.20 5.13
N ASN A 15 16.19 5.01 5.03
CA ASN A 15 16.34 6.07 4.03
C ASN A 15 16.09 5.58 2.59
N ALA A 16 16.30 4.29 2.30
CA ALA A 16 16.04 3.68 1.00
C ALA A 16 14.54 3.57 0.65
N LEU A 17 13.68 3.21 1.62
CA LEU A 17 12.23 3.12 1.42
C LEU A 17 11.64 4.51 1.16
N ILE A 18 12.18 5.50 1.88
CA ILE A 18 11.84 6.91 1.72
C ILE A 18 12.30 7.39 0.33
N PHE A 19 13.51 7.08 -0.11
CA PHE A 19 14.00 7.54 -1.41
C PHE A 19 13.27 6.91 -2.61
N LEU A 20 12.95 5.61 -2.60
CA LEU A 20 12.48 4.95 -3.83
C LEU A 20 10.99 5.18 -4.14
N CYS A 21 10.13 5.12 -3.13
CA CYS A 21 8.69 5.35 -3.33
C CYS A 21 8.32 6.83 -3.35
N LEU A 22 9.04 7.69 -2.61
CA LEU A 22 8.72 9.12 -2.56
C LEU A 22 9.43 9.89 -3.68
N ALA A 23 10.64 9.53 -4.13
CA ALA A 23 11.35 10.39 -5.08
C ALA A 23 10.61 10.59 -6.40
N ALA A 24 10.00 9.55 -6.97
CA ALA A 24 9.22 9.70 -8.20
C ALA A 24 8.01 10.65 -8.00
N GLY A 25 7.24 10.45 -6.93
CA GLY A 25 6.07 11.28 -6.63
C GLY A 25 6.43 12.72 -6.24
N VAL A 26 7.47 12.89 -5.41
CA VAL A 26 8.00 14.20 -5.00
C VAL A 26 8.60 14.93 -6.19
N ALA A 27 9.36 14.24 -7.05
CA ALA A 27 9.95 14.84 -8.25
C ALA A 27 8.86 15.35 -9.21
N THR A 28 7.82 14.55 -9.47
CA THR A 28 6.69 14.98 -10.31
C THR A 28 5.91 16.13 -9.65
N ALA A 29 5.69 16.08 -8.33
CA ALA A 29 5.00 17.14 -7.60
C ALA A 29 5.75 18.47 -7.64
N ILE A 30 7.08 18.46 -7.48
CA ILE A 30 7.90 19.67 -7.57
C ILE A 30 8.00 20.15 -9.01
N ALA A 31 8.17 19.25 -9.98
CA ALA A 31 8.25 19.60 -11.40
C ALA A 31 6.97 20.27 -11.91
N MET A 32 5.79 19.84 -11.44
CA MET A 32 4.50 20.38 -11.87
C MET A 32 3.99 21.54 -10.98
N GLY A 33 4.25 21.49 -9.67
CA GLY A 33 3.71 22.43 -8.68
C GLY A 33 4.69 23.49 -8.18
N GLY A 34 5.96 23.42 -8.60
CA GLY A 34 7.02 24.31 -8.13
C GLY A 34 7.48 24.01 -6.69
N PRO A 35 8.44 24.78 -6.15
CA PRO A 35 9.03 24.53 -4.82
C PRO A 35 8.01 24.65 -3.67
N GLY A 36 6.89 25.35 -3.89
CA GLY A 36 5.79 25.47 -2.93
C GLY A 36 5.02 24.17 -2.67
N ALA A 37 5.16 23.15 -3.52
CA ALA A 37 4.54 21.83 -3.33
C ALA A 37 5.00 21.15 -2.03
N ILE A 38 6.24 21.38 -1.60
CA ILE A 38 6.83 20.75 -0.41
C ILE A 38 6.04 21.13 0.86
N PHE A 39 5.61 22.39 0.97
CA PHE A 39 4.77 22.84 2.09
C PHE A 39 3.46 22.06 2.16
N TRP A 40 2.78 21.90 1.03
CA TRP A 40 1.52 21.16 0.94
C TRP A 40 1.69 19.66 1.20
N MET A 41 2.81 19.08 0.79
CA MET A 41 3.13 17.68 1.07
C MET A 41 3.27 17.41 2.57
N TRP A 42 3.97 18.27 3.31
CA TRP A 42 4.07 18.14 4.77
C TRP A 42 2.72 18.33 5.46
N LEU A 43 1.91 19.28 5.00
CA LEU A 43 0.57 19.53 5.55
C LEU A 43 -0.33 18.31 5.40
N ILE A 44 -0.40 17.73 4.19
CA ILE A 44 -1.21 16.52 3.94
C ILE A 44 -0.64 15.32 4.70
N ALA A 45 0.68 15.19 4.81
CA ALA A 45 1.30 14.12 5.59
C ALA A 45 0.92 14.20 7.08
N PHE A 46 0.92 15.39 7.68
CA PHE A 46 0.51 15.59 9.06
C PHE A 46 -0.97 15.21 9.28
N LEU A 47 -1.86 15.70 8.42
CA LEU A 47 -3.28 15.39 8.50
C LEU A 47 -3.55 13.89 8.26
N GLY A 48 -2.87 13.29 7.29
CA GLY A 48 -2.99 11.86 6.96
C GLY A 48 -2.46 10.94 8.06
N ALA A 49 -1.39 11.33 8.77
CA ALA A 49 -0.91 10.57 9.91
C ALA A 49 -1.94 10.53 11.05
N SER A 50 -2.59 11.67 11.33
CA SER A 50 -3.66 11.76 12.33
C SER A 50 -4.87 10.90 11.96
N SER A 51 -5.34 10.96 10.70
CA SER A 51 -6.47 10.14 10.25
C SER A 51 -6.15 8.64 10.27
N ALA A 52 -4.97 8.25 9.78
CA ALA A 52 -4.53 6.85 9.78
C ALA A 52 -4.40 6.29 11.20
N PHE A 53 -4.00 7.10 12.17
CA PHE A 53 -3.94 6.70 13.58
C PHE A 53 -5.34 6.42 14.14
N ILE A 54 -6.30 7.30 13.87
CA ILE A 54 -7.70 7.12 14.28
C ILE A 54 -8.29 5.87 13.62
N GLU A 55 -8.11 5.70 12.31
CA GLU A 55 -8.59 4.53 11.56
C GLU A 55 -8.02 3.21 12.09
N SER A 56 -6.72 3.19 12.39
CA SER A 56 -6.06 2.01 12.96
C SER A 56 -6.60 1.69 14.35
N THR A 57 -6.86 2.71 15.16
CA THR A 57 -7.44 2.57 16.50
C THR A 57 -8.86 2.03 16.44
N LEU A 58 -9.73 2.63 15.61
CA LEU A 58 -11.10 2.14 15.39
C LEU A 58 -11.11 0.71 14.81
N GLY A 59 -10.20 0.42 13.88
CA GLY A 59 -10.04 -0.91 13.29
C GLY A 59 -9.67 -1.98 14.33
N GLN A 60 -8.94 -1.62 15.39
CA GLN A 60 -8.65 -2.52 16.51
C GLN A 60 -9.83 -2.67 17.47
N ILE A 61 -10.55 -1.58 17.78
CA ILE A 61 -11.68 -1.58 18.71
C ILE A 61 -12.88 -2.38 18.16
N TYR A 62 -13.21 -2.21 16.88
CA TYR A 62 -14.38 -2.83 16.24
C TYR A 62 -14.07 -4.16 15.52
N LYS A 63 -12.91 -4.74 15.83
CA LYS A 63 -12.43 -5.98 15.22
C LYS A 63 -13.28 -7.17 15.67
N GLU A 64 -13.65 -8.03 14.73
CA GLU A 64 -14.38 -9.26 15.01
C GLU A 64 -13.57 -10.51 14.67
N LEU A 65 -13.77 -11.54 15.49
CA LEU A 65 -13.29 -12.87 15.21
C LEU A 65 -14.37 -13.61 14.42
N ASN A 66 -14.15 -13.78 13.13
CA ASN A 66 -15.04 -14.57 12.27
C ASN A 66 -14.25 -15.75 11.70
N ASN A 67 -14.69 -16.98 12.01
CA ASN A 67 -14.03 -18.23 11.60
C ASN A 67 -12.53 -18.32 11.97
N GLY A 68 -12.18 -17.91 13.19
CA GLY A 68 -10.80 -17.91 13.68
C GLY A 68 -9.86 -16.92 12.97
N GLN A 69 -10.40 -16.07 12.09
CA GLN A 69 -9.69 -14.99 11.44
C GLN A 69 -10.21 -13.66 11.95
N PHE A 70 -9.26 -12.80 12.26
CA PHE A 70 -9.46 -11.45 12.75
C PHE A 70 -9.84 -10.54 11.57
N ARG A 71 -11.11 -10.17 11.45
CA ARG A 71 -11.61 -9.26 10.41
C ARG A 71 -11.90 -7.90 11.01
N GLY A 72 -11.37 -6.87 10.39
CA GLY A 72 -11.60 -5.48 10.73
C GLY A 72 -11.54 -4.64 9.48
N GLY A 73 -11.90 -3.37 9.60
CA GLY A 73 -11.78 -2.41 8.52
C GLY A 73 -12.81 -1.29 8.64
N PRO A 74 -12.73 -0.31 7.73
CA PRO A 74 -13.60 0.86 7.77
C PRO A 74 -15.08 0.57 7.79
N ALA A 75 -15.52 -0.41 6.98
CA ALA A 75 -16.91 -0.82 6.95
C ALA A 75 -17.42 -1.31 8.32
N TYR A 76 -16.58 -1.98 9.12
CA TYR A 76 -16.98 -2.55 10.41
C TYR A 76 -17.17 -1.49 11.49
N TYR A 77 -16.29 -0.49 11.58
CA TYR A 77 -16.47 0.59 12.55
C TYR A 77 -17.55 1.60 12.10
N ILE A 78 -17.81 1.75 10.81
CA ILE A 78 -18.94 2.55 10.32
C ILE A 78 -20.26 1.85 10.66
N GLU A 79 -20.35 0.53 10.43
CA GLU A 79 -21.56 -0.22 10.73
C GLU A 79 -21.87 -0.22 12.23
N LYS A 80 -20.86 -0.44 13.08
CA LYS A 80 -21.05 -0.63 14.53
C LYS A 80 -20.85 0.62 15.38
N GLY A 81 -19.97 1.52 14.98
CA GLY A 81 -19.71 2.76 15.69
C GLY A 81 -20.73 3.85 15.36
N LEU A 82 -21.11 3.99 14.08
CA LEU A 82 -22.11 4.97 13.64
C LEU A 82 -23.53 4.39 13.53
N GLY A 83 -23.70 3.06 13.41
CA GLY A 83 -25.01 2.42 13.25
C GLY A 83 -25.65 2.60 11.86
N ILE A 84 -24.96 3.23 10.92
CA ILE A 84 -25.49 3.56 9.58
C ILE A 84 -25.04 2.50 8.56
N LYS A 85 -25.83 1.44 8.43
CA LYS A 85 -25.51 0.28 7.55
C LYS A 85 -25.38 0.64 6.07
N TRP A 86 -26.17 1.59 5.58
CA TRP A 86 -26.10 1.99 4.16
C TRP A 86 -24.77 2.67 3.82
N TYR A 87 -24.27 3.53 4.71
CA TYR A 87 -22.98 4.20 4.50
C TYR A 87 -21.81 3.21 4.56
N ALA A 88 -21.87 2.23 5.47
CA ALA A 88 -20.89 1.14 5.52
C ALA A 88 -20.83 0.33 4.21
N MET A 89 -22.00 0.06 3.61
CA MET A 89 -22.09 -0.69 2.35
C MET A 89 -21.53 0.11 1.15
N VAL A 90 -21.85 1.40 1.06
CA VAL A 90 -21.30 2.29 0.03
C VAL A 90 -19.78 2.40 0.16
N PHE A 91 -19.28 2.57 1.39
CA PHE A 91 -17.84 2.64 1.66
C PHE A 91 -17.13 1.32 1.31
N ALA A 92 -17.73 0.17 1.67
CA ALA A 92 -17.19 -1.13 1.32
C ALA A 92 -17.08 -1.32 -0.19
N PHE A 93 -18.12 -0.95 -0.95
CA PHE A 93 -18.11 -1.04 -2.41
C PHE A 93 -17.06 -0.11 -3.02
N ALA A 94 -16.97 1.13 -2.56
CA ALA A 94 -15.96 2.09 -3.01
C ALA A 94 -14.53 1.59 -2.73
N THR A 95 -14.30 0.98 -1.57
CA THR A 95 -12.99 0.42 -1.20
C THR A 95 -12.64 -0.78 -2.09
N ILE A 96 -13.59 -1.69 -2.33
CA ILE A 96 -13.38 -2.83 -3.25
C ILE A 96 -13.03 -2.31 -4.65
N LEU A 97 -13.78 -1.35 -5.18
CA LEU A 97 -13.52 -0.78 -6.50
C LEU A 97 -12.14 -0.12 -6.56
N SER A 98 -11.78 0.65 -5.54
CA SER A 98 -10.48 1.31 -5.40
C SER A 98 -9.31 0.31 -5.39
N THR A 99 -9.37 -0.69 -4.51
CA THR A 99 -8.27 -1.65 -4.34
C THR A 99 -8.17 -2.66 -5.49
N VAL A 100 -9.27 -2.96 -6.20
CA VAL A 100 -9.25 -3.93 -7.31
C VAL A 100 -8.81 -3.28 -8.63
N LEU A 101 -9.29 -2.09 -8.98
CA LEU A 101 -9.03 -1.47 -10.28
C LEU A 101 -7.97 -0.37 -10.23
N PHE A 102 -8.13 0.59 -9.32
CA PHE A 102 -7.36 1.84 -9.39
C PHE A 102 -5.93 1.69 -8.87
N LEU A 103 -5.77 1.07 -7.70
CA LEU A 103 -4.45 0.92 -7.07
C LEU A 103 -3.48 0.05 -7.88
N PRO A 104 -3.78 -1.25 -8.11
CA PRO A 104 -2.86 -2.13 -8.84
C PRO A 104 -2.71 -1.72 -10.31
N GLY A 105 -3.74 -1.11 -10.91
CA GLY A 105 -3.70 -0.64 -12.30
C GLY A 105 -2.60 0.40 -12.52
N VAL A 106 -2.61 1.49 -11.73
CA VAL A 106 -1.59 2.55 -11.83
C VAL A 106 -0.20 2.01 -11.52
N GLN A 107 -0.07 1.13 -10.53
CA GLN A 107 1.22 0.52 -10.17
C GLN A 107 1.78 -0.36 -11.28
N SER A 108 0.95 -1.21 -11.89
CA SER A 108 1.36 -2.06 -13.01
C SER A 108 1.79 -1.25 -14.23
N ASN A 109 1.12 -0.12 -14.50
CA ASN A 109 1.46 0.78 -15.59
C ASN A 109 2.84 1.41 -15.39
N SER A 110 3.12 1.92 -14.18
CA SER A 110 4.44 2.47 -13.84
C SER A 110 5.56 1.45 -14.01
N ILE A 111 5.36 0.20 -13.54
CA ILE A 111 6.35 -0.87 -13.71
C ILE A 111 6.58 -1.18 -15.19
N ALA A 112 5.51 -1.29 -15.97
CA ALA A 112 5.62 -1.62 -17.40
C ALA A 112 6.33 -0.51 -18.18
N LEU A 113 6.09 0.76 -17.85
CA LEU A 113 6.79 1.90 -18.44
C LEU A 113 8.27 1.93 -18.03
N SER A 114 8.59 1.65 -16.76
CA SER A 114 9.97 1.54 -16.30
C SER A 114 10.74 0.42 -17.02
N MET A 115 10.09 -0.73 -17.26
CA MET A 115 10.70 -1.85 -18.00
C MET A 115 10.92 -1.53 -19.48
N ASN A 116 9.99 -0.80 -20.10
CA ASN A 116 10.14 -0.33 -21.47
C ASN A 116 11.29 0.69 -21.59
N ASN A 117 11.36 1.67 -20.69
CA ASN A 117 12.42 2.68 -20.73
C ASN A 117 13.82 2.13 -20.43
N ALA A 118 13.94 1.11 -19.56
CA ALA A 118 15.25 0.58 -19.15
C ALA A 118 15.77 -0.55 -20.05
N PHE A 119 14.88 -1.42 -20.54
CA PHE A 119 15.26 -2.64 -21.26
C PHE A 119 14.66 -2.74 -22.67
N ASP A 120 13.95 -1.71 -23.13
CA ASP A 120 13.21 -1.67 -24.42
C ASP A 120 12.20 -2.82 -24.61
N ILE A 121 11.77 -3.43 -23.50
CA ILE A 121 10.81 -4.54 -23.51
C ILE A 121 9.41 -3.98 -23.82
N PRO A 122 8.63 -4.59 -24.74
CA PRO A 122 7.27 -4.13 -25.01
C PRO A 122 6.36 -4.31 -23.79
N VAL A 123 5.52 -3.31 -23.52
CA VAL A 123 4.58 -3.25 -22.39
C VAL A 123 3.69 -4.49 -22.27
N HIS A 124 3.33 -5.12 -23.39
CA HIS A 124 2.50 -6.32 -23.40
C HIS A 124 3.17 -7.52 -22.72
N TYR A 125 4.47 -7.72 -22.93
CA TYR A 125 5.19 -8.85 -22.35
C TYR A 125 5.46 -8.64 -20.85
N SER A 126 5.83 -7.43 -20.44
CA SER A 126 6.03 -7.11 -19.02
C SER A 126 4.72 -7.23 -18.23
N GLY A 127 3.59 -6.79 -18.79
CA GLY A 127 2.27 -6.92 -18.18
C GLY A 127 1.83 -8.38 -17.99
N ILE A 128 2.07 -9.26 -18.97
CA ILE A 128 1.76 -10.69 -18.86
C ILE A 128 2.60 -11.34 -17.76
N ILE A 129 3.91 -11.07 -17.72
CA ILE A 129 4.82 -11.62 -16.71
C ILE A 129 4.36 -11.24 -15.29
N ILE A 130 4.04 -9.95 -15.07
CA ILE A 130 3.59 -9.45 -13.77
C ILE A 130 2.25 -10.08 -13.38
N THR A 131 1.32 -10.21 -14.33
CA THR A 131 -0.01 -10.79 -14.08
C THR A 131 0.09 -12.26 -13.70
N VAL A 132 0.92 -13.04 -14.42
CA VAL A 132 1.14 -14.46 -14.10
C VAL A 132 1.81 -14.61 -12.73
N ALA A 133 2.83 -13.81 -12.44
CA ALA A 133 3.53 -13.84 -11.15
C ALA A 133 2.57 -13.51 -9.98
N LEU A 134 1.78 -12.43 -10.11
CA LEU A 134 0.77 -12.06 -9.09
C LEU A 134 -0.32 -13.13 -8.96
N GLY A 135 -0.79 -13.70 -10.08
CA GLY A 135 -1.77 -14.78 -10.07
C GLY A 135 -1.31 -15.99 -9.25
N LEU A 136 -0.06 -16.43 -9.44
CA LEU A 136 0.53 -17.53 -8.67
C LEU A 136 0.62 -17.25 -7.17
N ILE A 137 0.86 -15.99 -6.78
CA ILE A 137 0.92 -15.56 -5.37
C ILE A 137 -0.47 -15.59 -4.75
N ILE A 138 -1.49 -15.06 -5.45
CA ILE A 138 -2.87 -14.94 -4.96
C ILE A 138 -3.53 -16.30 -4.75
N ILE A 139 -3.32 -17.27 -5.65
CA ILE A 139 -3.90 -18.62 -5.54
C ILE A 139 -3.50 -19.34 -4.22
N GLY A 140 -2.36 -18.98 -3.63
CA GLY A 140 -1.90 -19.56 -2.36
C GLY A 140 -2.55 -18.98 -1.10
N GLY A 141 -3.46 -18.02 -1.23
CA GLY A 141 -4.18 -17.39 -0.13
C GLY A 141 -3.35 -16.39 0.70
N VAL A 142 -3.98 -15.82 1.72
CA VAL A 142 -3.45 -14.68 2.51
C VAL A 142 -2.09 -14.98 3.16
N LYS A 143 -1.87 -16.21 3.65
CA LYS A 143 -0.60 -16.60 4.28
C LYS A 143 0.59 -16.56 3.31
N ARG A 144 0.38 -16.94 2.04
CA ARG A 144 1.43 -16.88 1.01
C ARG A 144 1.72 -15.42 0.64
N ILE A 145 0.67 -14.59 0.50
CA ILE A 145 0.82 -13.16 0.20
C ILE A 145 1.71 -12.49 1.25
N SER A 146 1.44 -12.72 2.54
CA SER A 146 2.25 -12.15 3.63
C SER A 146 3.71 -12.63 3.59
N LYS A 147 3.95 -13.93 3.39
CA LYS A 147 5.32 -14.48 3.35
C LYS A 147 6.12 -13.98 2.15
N VAL A 148 5.49 -13.86 0.98
CA VAL A 148 6.14 -13.32 -0.22
C VAL A 148 6.44 -11.84 -0.03
N ALA A 149 5.51 -11.05 0.52
CA ALA A 149 5.73 -9.64 0.80
C ALA A 149 6.93 -9.41 1.74
N GLU A 150 7.06 -10.22 2.80
CA GLU A 150 8.18 -10.14 3.75
C GLU A 150 9.54 -10.41 3.07
N ILE A 151 9.61 -11.47 2.25
CA ILE A 151 10.84 -11.81 1.50
C ILE A 151 11.20 -10.71 0.50
N VAL A 152 10.20 -10.19 -0.22
CA VAL A 152 10.41 -9.12 -1.22
C VAL A 152 10.94 -7.88 -0.53
N VAL A 153 10.31 -7.40 0.54
CA VAL A 153 10.78 -6.19 1.26
C VAL A 153 12.22 -6.36 1.74
N LEU A 154 12.57 -7.53 2.29
CA LEU A 154 13.94 -7.81 2.73
C LEU A 154 14.95 -7.80 1.57
N LEU A 155 14.58 -8.38 0.43
CA LEU A 155 15.43 -8.45 -0.76
C LEU A 155 15.66 -7.07 -1.38
N TRP A 156 14.62 -6.22 -1.45
CA TRP A 156 14.75 -4.85 -1.92
C TRP A 156 15.69 -4.04 -1.04
N HIS A 157 15.60 -4.20 0.28
CA HIS A 157 16.51 -3.54 1.21
C HIS A 157 17.98 -3.94 0.95
N LEU A 158 18.26 -5.23 0.79
CA LEU A 158 19.62 -5.71 0.54
C LEU A 158 20.22 -5.30 -0.81
N LEU A 159 19.41 -5.00 -1.83
CA LEU A 159 19.89 -4.60 -3.16
C LEU A 159 20.29 -3.13 -3.25
N ILE A 160 19.80 -2.28 -2.35
CA ILE A 160 19.98 -0.83 -2.38
C ILE A 160 21.11 -0.35 -1.45
N PHE A 161 21.55 -1.19 -0.52
CA PHE A 161 22.69 -0.96 0.38
C PHE A 161 23.88 -1.83 -0.02
#